data_AF-A0A5E4MIK7-F1
#
_entry.id   AF-A0A5E4MIK7-F1
#
_cell.length_a   1.000
_cell.length_b   1.000
_cell.length_c   1.000
_cell.angle_alpha   90.00
_cell.angle_beta   90.00
_cell.angle_gamma   90.00
#
_symmetry.space_group_name_H-M   'P 1'
#
loop_
_entity.id
_entity.type
_entity.pdbx_description
1 polymer ?
#
loop_
_entity_poly.entity_id
_entity_poly.type
_entity_poly.pdbx_seq_one_letter_code
_entity_poly.pdbx_strand_id
1 'polypeptide(L)'
;MHGQRRRSTLYTDHASRLLTERHCSDQFSPSSPLLSQCSHYKEEQIEAQVHKTFPWCQIDKISQVNQPSMYGMYLLRKKEMQLQNFVQEIQLYHVTTQSKGITSLKNGLNWRLTKRSKFGRGVSFSDDCDYANFYAHFSSREDNRVIIVCTVLVANKWTVKGNSGKDLEVPPETADTTISPNGRVYVKYNDYEFCPMFVVYYRCKHEDLCQSRYFNGKNGPQSIVGKAKIKYVPVVDTKLQKQKEERQQEQQLLKQQIQWKSQQQEEQRLQQEQKRQEDQWRWQWKLQQEENQRLQRIQQEQRQQQQNNNGCLIL
;
A
#
# COMPACT_ATOMS: atom_id res chain seq x y z
N MET A 1 23.92 -23.93 -21.95
CA MET A 1 22.79 -22.97 -21.86
C MET A 1 21.61 -23.64 -21.16
N HIS A 2 21.40 -23.37 -19.88
CA HIS A 2 20.28 -23.93 -19.11
C HIS A 2 19.04 -23.04 -19.27
N GLY A 3 18.12 -23.46 -20.15
CA GLY A 3 16.81 -22.85 -20.28
C GLY A 3 15.90 -23.30 -19.14
N GLN A 4 15.79 -22.50 -18.08
CA GLN A 4 14.73 -22.67 -17.08
C GLN A 4 13.38 -22.27 -17.70
N ARG A 5 12.57 -23.28 -18.05
CA ARG A 5 11.15 -23.13 -18.40
C ARG A 5 10.39 -22.50 -17.22
N ARG A 6 10.03 -21.22 -17.33
CA ARG A 6 9.05 -20.58 -16.44
C ARG A 6 7.65 -21.09 -16.81
N ARG A 7 7.18 -22.12 -16.13
CA ARG A 7 5.73 -22.42 -16.07
C ARG A 7 5.12 -21.50 -15.00
N SER A 8 4.82 -20.26 -15.37
CA SER A 8 3.79 -19.52 -14.62
C SER A 8 2.47 -20.26 -14.85
N THR A 9 1.72 -20.52 -13.80
CA THR A 9 0.40 -21.14 -13.92
C THR A 9 -0.62 -20.06 -14.25
N LEU A 10 -1.68 -20.40 -14.99
CA LEU A 10 -2.82 -19.50 -15.24
C LEU A 10 -3.35 -18.86 -13.96
N TYR A 11 -3.27 -19.59 -12.85
CA TYR A 11 -3.66 -19.12 -11.53
C TYR A 11 -2.77 -17.98 -11.01
N THR A 12 -1.44 -18.12 -11.08
CA THR A 12 -0.51 -17.06 -10.64
C THR A 12 -0.63 -15.81 -11.51
N ASP A 13 -0.87 -15.98 -12.81
CA ASP A 13 -1.09 -14.84 -13.72
C ASP A 13 -2.38 -14.10 -13.37
N HIS A 14 -3.47 -14.84 -13.11
CA HIS A 14 -4.73 -14.26 -12.66
C HIS A 14 -4.58 -13.53 -11.32
N ALA A 15 -3.88 -14.12 -10.35
CA ALA A 15 -3.61 -13.47 -9.06
C ALA A 15 -2.74 -12.21 -9.22
N SER A 16 -1.79 -12.20 -10.16
CA SER A 16 -0.96 -11.02 -10.47
C SER A 16 -1.80 -9.87 -11.00
N ARG A 17 -2.77 -10.15 -11.89
CA ARG A 17 -3.72 -9.15 -12.39
C ARG A 17 -4.57 -8.58 -11.25
N LEU A 18 -5.14 -9.42 -10.40
CA LEU A 18 -5.93 -8.95 -9.25
C LEU A 18 -5.11 -8.16 -8.23
N LEU A 19 -3.84 -8.52 -8.04
CA LEU A 19 -2.92 -7.77 -7.18
C LEU A 19 -2.64 -6.38 -7.78
N THR A 20 -2.44 -6.31 -9.10
CA THR A 20 -2.29 -5.06 -9.86
C THR A 20 -3.48 -4.14 -9.66
N GLU A 21 -4.69 -4.66 -9.85
CA GLU A 21 -5.94 -3.93 -9.65
C GLU A 21 -6.06 -3.37 -8.23
N ARG A 22 -5.73 -4.18 -7.21
CA ARG A 22 -5.77 -3.75 -5.80
C ARG A 22 -4.83 -2.60 -5.50
N HIS A 23 -3.68 -2.54 -6.16
CA HIS A 23 -2.67 -1.52 -5.90
C HIS A 23 -2.81 -0.27 -6.77
N CYS A 24 -3.68 -0.27 -7.80
CA CYS A 24 -3.75 0.78 -8.81
C CYS A 24 -2.37 1.14 -9.38
N SER A 25 -1.52 0.12 -9.59
CA SER A 25 -0.15 0.30 -10.08
C SER A 25 -0.02 -0.32 -11.45
N ASP A 26 0.72 0.31 -12.34
CA ASP A 26 1.07 -0.30 -13.62
C ASP A 26 2.15 -1.36 -13.39
N GLN A 27 1.83 -2.61 -13.76
CA GLN A 27 2.75 -3.75 -13.89
C GLN A 27 3.15 -4.53 -12.60
N PHE A 28 2.25 -5.39 -12.10
CA PHE A 28 2.73 -6.64 -11.51
C PHE A 28 2.83 -7.73 -12.55
N SER A 29 4.06 -8.19 -12.77
CA SER A 29 4.32 -9.45 -13.45
C SER A 29 4.73 -10.50 -12.42
N PRO A 30 4.41 -11.80 -12.63
CA PRO A 30 5.02 -12.90 -11.88
C PRO A 30 6.55 -12.87 -11.91
N SER A 31 7.15 -12.17 -12.88
CA SER A 31 8.60 -11.97 -12.99
C SER A 31 9.14 -10.71 -12.30
N SER A 32 8.28 -9.83 -11.77
CA SER A 32 8.71 -8.61 -11.09
C SER A 32 9.44 -8.95 -9.78
N PRO A 33 10.40 -8.11 -9.33
CA PRO A 33 11.10 -8.34 -8.07
C PRO A 33 10.11 -8.41 -6.90
N LEU A 34 10.46 -9.16 -5.85
CA LEU A 34 9.64 -9.31 -4.63
C LEU A 34 9.26 -7.98 -4.00
N LEU A 35 10.15 -6.99 -4.13
CA LEU A 35 9.95 -5.64 -3.62
C LEU A 35 10.11 -4.66 -4.78
N SER A 36 9.12 -3.81 -4.96
CA SER A 36 9.14 -2.71 -5.92
C SER A 36 8.94 -1.37 -5.21
N GLN A 37 9.25 -0.30 -5.93
CA GLN A 37 8.97 1.05 -5.47
C GLN A 37 7.45 1.30 -5.46
N CYS A 38 6.96 1.98 -4.43
CA CYS A 38 5.58 2.44 -4.38
C CYS A 38 5.41 3.71 -5.24
N SER A 39 4.20 3.94 -5.78
CA SER A 39 3.83 5.27 -6.25
C SER A 39 3.87 6.27 -5.09
N HIS A 40 4.25 7.53 -5.35
CA HIS A 40 4.34 8.59 -4.34
C HIS A 40 3.06 8.74 -3.51
N TYR A 41 1.88 8.74 -4.15
CA TYR A 41 0.59 8.83 -3.47
C TYR A 41 0.36 7.68 -2.46
N LYS A 42 0.72 6.45 -2.86
CA LYS A 42 0.59 5.29 -1.97
C LYS A 42 1.61 5.33 -0.83
N GLU A 43 2.82 5.80 -1.08
CA GLU A 43 3.83 6.01 -0.04
C GLU A 43 3.32 6.97 1.04
N GLU A 44 2.79 8.13 0.65
CA GLU A 44 2.21 9.12 1.58
C GLU A 44 1.03 8.55 2.39
N GLN A 45 0.16 7.76 1.75
CA GLN A 45 -0.93 7.08 2.45
C GLN A 45 -0.44 6.10 3.52
N ILE A 46 0.55 5.26 3.19
CA ILE A 46 1.09 4.28 4.13
C ILE A 46 1.88 4.97 5.25
N GLU A 47 2.63 6.02 4.94
CA GLU A 47 3.31 6.86 5.92
C GLU A 47 2.32 7.45 6.93
N ALA A 48 1.26 8.11 6.45
CA ALA A 48 0.22 8.68 7.31
C ALA A 48 -0.46 7.62 8.20
N GLN A 49 -0.69 6.42 7.68
CA GLN A 49 -1.26 5.32 8.45
C GLN A 49 -0.31 4.84 9.57
N VAL A 50 0.99 4.72 9.28
CA VAL A 50 2.00 4.35 10.29
C VAL A 50 2.07 5.43 11.36
N HIS A 51 2.19 6.70 10.97
CA HIS A 51 2.33 7.82 11.90
C HIS A 51 1.09 8.05 12.76
N LYS A 52 -0.10 7.58 12.35
CA LYS A 52 -1.31 7.61 13.19
C LYS A 52 -1.12 6.90 14.54
N THR A 53 -0.33 5.82 14.57
CA THR A 53 -0.10 5.03 15.80
C THR A 53 1.35 5.04 16.25
N PHE A 54 2.27 5.45 15.38
CA PHE A 54 3.71 5.52 15.64
C PHE A 54 4.31 6.84 15.10
N PRO A 55 3.93 7.99 15.70
CA PRO A 55 4.19 9.32 15.13
C PRO A 55 5.67 9.72 15.10
N TRP A 56 6.50 9.13 15.95
CA TRP A 56 7.95 9.40 16.01
C TRP A 56 8.77 8.42 15.17
N CYS A 57 8.13 7.54 14.40
CA CYS A 57 8.80 6.62 13.48
C CYS A 57 9.48 7.40 12.35
N GLN A 58 10.81 7.29 12.25
CA GLN A 58 11.58 7.86 11.15
C GLN A 58 11.63 6.84 10.00
N ILE A 59 10.67 6.94 9.10
CA ILE A 59 10.57 6.07 7.93
C ILE A 59 11.69 6.43 6.96
N ASP A 60 12.52 5.44 6.62
CA ASP A 60 13.62 5.59 5.66
C ASP A 60 13.15 5.27 4.22
N LYS A 61 12.22 4.31 4.06
CA LYS A 61 11.72 3.86 2.75
C LYS A 61 10.41 3.09 2.89
N ILE A 62 9.51 3.19 1.92
CA ILE A 62 8.37 2.26 1.77
C ILE A 62 8.54 1.45 0.47
N SER A 63 8.31 0.14 0.53
CA SER A 63 8.33 -0.76 -0.63
C SER A 63 7.06 -1.57 -0.71
N GLN A 64 6.62 -1.82 -1.94
CA GLN A 64 5.46 -2.64 -2.24
C GLN A 64 5.87 -4.10 -2.36
N VAL A 65 5.06 -5.00 -1.82
CA VAL A 65 5.32 -6.44 -1.87
C VAL A 65 4.66 -7.04 -3.10
N ASN A 66 5.45 -7.72 -3.93
CA ASN A 66 4.98 -8.50 -5.06
C ASN A 66 5.03 -10.00 -4.74
N GLN A 67 3.90 -10.56 -4.30
CA GLN A 67 3.75 -12.00 -4.11
C GLN A 67 2.42 -12.54 -4.67
N PRO A 68 2.30 -12.66 -6.00
CA PRO A 68 1.03 -13.04 -6.61
C PRO A 68 0.57 -14.44 -6.20
N SER A 69 1.48 -15.40 -6.05
CA SER A 69 1.14 -16.75 -5.59
C SER A 69 0.52 -16.75 -4.20
N MET A 70 1.08 -15.98 -3.26
CA MET A 70 0.54 -15.84 -1.90
C MET A 70 -0.80 -15.11 -1.92
N TYR A 71 -0.91 -14.04 -2.72
CA TYR A 71 -2.15 -13.29 -2.87
C TYR A 71 -3.28 -14.14 -3.46
N GLY A 72 -2.98 -15.02 -4.42
CA GLY A 72 -3.94 -16.00 -4.91
C GLY A 72 -4.45 -16.88 -3.78
N MET A 73 -3.55 -17.54 -3.04
CA MET A 73 -3.92 -18.41 -1.92
C MET A 73 -4.74 -17.69 -0.85
N TYR A 74 -4.39 -16.43 -0.58
CA TYR A 74 -5.16 -15.54 0.28
C TYR A 74 -6.60 -15.32 -0.21
N LEU A 75 -6.79 -15.10 -1.51
CA LEU A 75 -8.13 -14.92 -2.08
C LEU A 75 -8.96 -16.21 -2.04
N LEU A 76 -8.35 -17.37 -2.28
CA LEU A 76 -9.02 -18.66 -2.10
C LEU A 76 -9.44 -18.84 -0.65
N ARG A 77 -8.52 -18.63 0.28
CA ARG A 77 -8.80 -18.76 1.72
C ARG A 77 -9.91 -17.81 2.17
N LYS A 78 -9.93 -16.57 1.67
CA LYS A 78 -11.01 -15.62 1.90
C LYS A 78 -12.36 -16.17 1.45
N LYS A 79 -12.43 -16.78 0.26
CA LYS A 79 -13.67 -17.37 -0.27
C LYS A 79 -14.13 -18.57 0.55
N GLU A 80 -13.21 -19.45 0.96
CA GLU A 80 -13.52 -20.57 1.85
C GLU A 80 -14.13 -20.09 3.18
N MET A 81 -13.48 -19.11 3.83
CA MET A 81 -13.98 -18.56 5.10
C MET A 81 -15.35 -17.89 4.93
N GLN A 82 -15.60 -17.24 3.78
CA GLN A 82 -16.87 -16.58 3.45
C GLN A 82 -18.04 -17.55 3.27
N LEU A 83 -17.80 -18.83 3.00
CA LEU A 83 -18.86 -19.84 2.92
C LEU A 83 -19.47 -20.16 4.30
N GLN A 84 -18.72 -19.89 5.38
CA GLN A 84 -19.10 -20.26 6.73
C GLN A 84 -19.37 -19.06 7.64
N ASN A 85 -18.70 -17.93 7.38
CA ASN A 85 -18.72 -16.77 8.27
C ASN A 85 -18.67 -15.45 7.48
N PHE A 86 -19.05 -14.35 8.14
CA PHE A 86 -18.71 -13.01 7.65
C PHE A 86 -17.22 -12.74 7.88
N VAL A 87 -16.47 -12.45 6.82
CA VAL A 87 -15.01 -12.26 6.87
C VAL A 87 -14.67 -10.79 6.64
N GLN A 88 -13.97 -10.20 7.60
CA GLN A 88 -13.41 -8.86 7.50
C GLN A 88 -11.96 -8.91 7.02
N GLU A 89 -11.61 -8.05 6.06
CA GLU A 89 -10.22 -7.72 5.76
C GLU A 89 -9.80 -6.53 6.62
N ILE A 90 -8.83 -6.73 7.51
CA ILE A 90 -8.30 -5.69 8.39
C ILE A 90 -6.82 -5.47 8.06
N GLN A 91 -6.40 -4.22 7.98
CA GLN A 91 -4.98 -3.90 7.85
C GLN A 91 -4.31 -3.96 9.23
N LEU A 92 -3.28 -4.80 9.35
CA LEU A 92 -2.53 -4.98 10.60
C LEU A 92 -1.02 -5.00 10.32
N TYR A 93 -0.24 -4.81 11.38
CA TYR A 93 1.19 -4.58 11.33
C TYR A 93 1.96 -5.70 12.03
N HIS A 94 3.03 -6.16 11.38
CA HIS A 94 4.00 -7.07 11.97
C HIS A 94 5.38 -6.41 11.97
N VAL A 95 5.98 -6.23 13.15
CA VAL A 95 7.29 -5.59 13.29
C VAL A 95 8.36 -6.62 13.61
N THR A 96 9.48 -6.52 12.89
CA THR A 96 10.65 -7.36 13.10
C THR A 96 11.91 -6.63 12.65
N THR A 97 13.09 -7.22 12.91
CA THR A 97 14.34 -6.74 12.33
C THR A 97 14.31 -6.88 10.81
N GLN A 98 15.04 -6.00 10.10
CA GLN A 98 15.03 -5.97 8.64
C GLN A 98 15.43 -7.32 8.04
N SER A 99 16.53 -7.92 8.51
CA SER A 99 17.03 -9.23 8.05
C SER A 99 15.96 -10.33 8.11
N LYS A 100 15.26 -10.44 9.25
CA LYS A 100 14.19 -11.42 9.45
C LYS A 100 12.96 -11.09 8.62
N GLY A 101 12.62 -9.82 8.45
CA GLY A 101 11.50 -9.39 7.63
C GLY A 101 11.68 -9.76 6.17
N ILE A 102 12.85 -9.47 5.57
CA ILE A 102 13.15 -9.85 4.19
C ILE A 102 13.13 -11.37 4.00
N THR A 103 13.68 -12.11 4.97
CA THR A 103 13.64 -13.58 4.95
C THR A 103 12.20 -14.11 5.03
N SER A 104 11.37 -13.51 5.89
CA SER A 104 9.96 -13.89 6.08
C SER A 104 9.12 -13.60 4.84
N LEU A 105 9.39 -12.51 4.12
CA LEU A 105 8.69 -12.23 2.87
C LEU A 105 9.01 -13.31 1.82
N LYS A 106 10.25 -13.79 1.74
CA LYS A 106 10.62 -14.84 0.79
C LYS A 106 10.01 -16.19 1.13
N ASN A 107 10.00 -16.55 2.42
CA ASN A 107 9.71 -17.91 2.88
C ASN A 107 8.34 -18.07 3.55
N GLY A 108 7.60 -16.99 3.73
CA GLY A 108 6.42 -16.93 4.60
C GLY A 108 6.76 -16.48 6.03
N LEU A 109 5.80 -15.82 6.68
CA LEU A 109 5.91 -15.43 8.08
C LEU A 109 5.79 -16.68 8.97
N ASN A 110 6.91 -17.11 9.55
CA ASN A 110 6.96 -18.36 10.32
C ASN A 110 7.04 -18.08 11.82
N TRP A 111 5.95 -18.36 12.55
CA TRP A 111 5.90 -18.20 14.00
C TRP A 111 6.86 -19.12 14.75
N ARG A 112 7.30 -20.24 14.16
CA ARG A 112 8.25 -21.17 14.80
C ARG A 112 9.64 -20.54 15.01
N LEU A 113 9.91 -19.40 14.36
CA LEU A 113 11.12 -18.61 14.55
C LEU A 113 11.03 -17.64 15.75
N THR A 114 9.83 -17.45 16.33
CA THR A 114 9.65 -16.68 17.57
C THR A 114 9.57 -17.59 18.79
N LYS A 115 10.21 -17.16 19.88
CA LYS A 115 10.13 -17.83 21.19
C LYS A 115 8.92 -17.37 22.02
N ARG A 116 8.20 -16.34 21.58
CA ARG A 116 7.08 -15.72 22.31
C ARG A 116 5.76 -16.09 21.64
N SER A 117 4.87 -16.72 22.39
CA SER A 117 3.53 -17.16 21.94
C SER A 117 2.43 -16.80 22.95
N LYS A 118 2.51 -15.63 23.61
CA LYS A 118 1.62 -15.26 24.74
C LYS A 118 0.12 -15.44 24.44
N PHE A 119 -0.29 -15.16 23.20
CA PHE A 119 -1.68 -15.19 22.77
C PHE A 119 -1.98 -16.30 21.75
N GLY A 120 -1.01 -17.19 21.50
CA GLY A 120 -1.09 -18.23 20.47
C GLY A 120 0.26 -18.50 19.81
N ARG A 121 0.45 -19.75 19.38
CA ARG A 121 1.55 -20.22 18.53
C ARG A 121 1.23 -19.97 17.06
N GLY A 122 1.10 -18.69 16.72
CA GLY A 122 0.83 -18.21 15.37
C GLY A 122 1.54 -16.89 15.09
N VAL A 123 1.36 -16.35 13.90
CA VAL A 123 1.93 -15.05 13.53
C VAL A 123 1.12 -13.96 14.23
N SER A 124 1.81 -13.13 15.01
CA SER A 124 1.21 -12.02 15.75
C SER A 124 1.25 -10.73 14.93
N PHE A 125 0.10 -10.09 14.82
CA PHE A 125 -0.11 -8.79 14.20
C PHE A 125 -0.70 -7.80 15.22
N SER A 126 -0.57 -6.51 14.95
CA SER A 126 -1.13 -5.43 15.76
C SER A 126 -1.89 -4.42 14.91
N ASP A 127 -2.91 -3.78 15.46
CA ASP A 127 -3.57 -2.61 14.85
C ASP A 127 -2.82 -1.29 15.15
N ASP A 128 -1.78 -1.36 15.98
CA ASP A 128 -0.95 -0.25 16.44
C ASP A 128 0.53 -0.53 16.17
N CYS A 129 1.17 0.31 15.37
CA CYS A 129 2.58 0.19 14.98
C CYS A 129 3.54 0.39 16.15
N ASP A 130 3.26 1.32 17.06
CA ASP A 130 4.09 1.58 18.25
C ASP A 130 4.01 0.37 19.19
N TYR A 131 2.82 -0.22 19.36
CA TYR A 131 2.65 -1.46 20.11
C TYR A 131 3.46 -2.61 19.51
N ALA A 132 3.34 -2.83 18.19
CA ALA A 132 4.08 -3.88 17.50
C ALA A 132 5.59 -3.67 17.63
N ASN A 133 6.06 -2.42 17.49
CA ASN A 133 7.46 -2.08 17.65
C ASN A 133 7.98 -2.36 19.05
N PHE A 134 7.27 -1.89 20.07
CA PHE A 134 7.66 -2.02 21.46
C PHE A 134 7.85 -3.47 21.90
N TYR A 135 6.96 -4.37 21.45
CA TYR A 135 7.01 -5.79 21.83
C TYR A 135 7.79 -6.69 20.86
N ALA A 136 8.14 -6.18 19.68
CA ALA A 136 8.96 -6.91 18.73
C ALA A 136 10.37 -7.16 19.26
N HIS A 137 11.02 -8.19 18.74
CA HIS A 137 12.32 -8.63 19.25
C HIS A 137 13.40 -7.58 18.96
N PHE A 138 13.95 -6.97 20.00
CA PHE A 138 15.14 -6.13 19.91
C PHE A 138 16.39 -6.99 19.93
N SER A 139 17.16 -6.90 18.86
CA SER A 139 18.53 -7.44 18.79
C SER A 139 19.47 -6.27 19.04
N SER A 140 20.43 -6.41 19.96
CA SER A 140 21.49 -5.41 20.17
C SER A 140 22.44 -5.25 18.97
N ARG A 141 22.25 -6.06 17.92
CA ARG A 141 23.10 -6.11 16.73
C ARG A 141 22.44 -5.51 15.48
N GLU A 142 21.16 -5.11 15.55
CA GLU A 142 20.42 -4.64 14.38
C GLU A 142 19.39 -3.57 14.75
N ASP A 143 19.73 -2.31 14.48
CA ASP A 143 18.84 -1.14 14.67
C ASP A 143 17.88 -0.95 13.49
N ASN A 144 18.19 -1.55 12.33
CA ASN A 144 17.37 -1.48 11.14
C ASN A 144 16.18 -2.44 11.27
N ARG A 145 14.97 -1.91 11.10
CA ARG A 145 13.73 -2.64 11.32
C ARG A 145 12.78 -2.44 10.17
N VAL A 146 11.80 -3.32 10.14
CA VAL A 146 10.70 -3.22 9.18
C VAL A 146 9.36 -3.37 9.87
N ILE A 147 8.40 -2.56 9.41
CA ILE A 147 6.98 -2.79 9.64
C ILE A 147 6.45 -3.45 8.36
N ILE A 148 6.02 -4.70 8.47
CA ILE A 148 5.32 -5.39 7.40
C ILE A 148 3.84 -5.06 7.57
N VAL A 149 3.29 -4.38 6.58
CA VAL A 149 1.87 -4.01 6.52
C VAL A 149 1.13 -5.12 5.79
N CYS A 150 0.23 -5.81 6.50
CA CYS A 150 -0.52 -6.93 5.97
C CYS A 150 -2.01 -6.59 5.88
N THR A 151 -2.68 -7.15 4.87
CA THR A 151 -4.13 -7.35 4.95
C THR A 151 -4.37 -8.71 5.60
N VAL A 152 -5.21 -8.77 6.64
CA VAL A 152 -5.47 -9.96 7.45
C VAL A 152 -6.97 -10.30 7.42
N LEU A 153 -7.30 -11.56 7.20
CA LEU A 153 -8.65 -12.10 7.27
C LEU A 153 -9.00 -12.40 8.73
N VAL A 154 -10.11 -11.81 9.19
CA VAL A 154 -10.63 -12.04 10.54
C VAL A 154 -12.14 -12.24 10.45
N ALA A 155 -12.64 -13.33 11.00
CA ALA A 155 -14.07 -13.58 11.16
C ALA A 155 -14.45 -13.65 12.65
N ASN A 156 -14.35 -14.84 13.24
CA ASN A 156 -14.65 -15.10 14.63
C ASN A 156 -13.40 -14.95 15.49
N LYS A 157 -13.51 -14.11 16.53
CA LYS A 157 -12.40 -13.78 17.42
C LYS A 157 -12.56 -14.48 18.76
N TRP A 158 -11.47 -14.98 19.32
CA TRP A 158 -11.42 -15.52 20.68
C TRP A 158 -10.45 -14.72 21.55
N THR A 159 -10.94 -14.11 22.62
CA THR A 159 -10.09 -13.31 23.53
C THR A 159 -9.34 -14.21 24.51
N VAL A 160 -8.02 -14.16 24.47
CA VAL A 160 -7.15 -14.94 25.35
C VAL A 160 -7.27 -14.47 26.79
N LYS A 161 -7.54 -15.37 27.73
CA LYS A 161 -7.64 -15.06 29.17
C LYS A 161 -6.37 -15.53 29.90
N GLY A 162 -5.72 -14.62 30.62
CA GLY A 162 -4.52 -14.94 31.40
C GLY A 162 -3.39 -15.52 30.55
N ASN A 163 -2.88 -16.70 30.93
CA ASN A 163 -1.78 -17.40 30.24
C ASN A 163 -2.25 -18.51 29.29
N SER A 164 -3.56 -18.66 29.05
CA SER A 164 -4.11 -19.77 28.28
C SER A 164 -3.66 -19.81 26.82
N GLY A 165 -3.10 -18.72 26.29
CA GLY A 165 -2.67 -18.63 24.90
C GLY A 165 -1.34 -19.29 24.57
N LYS A 166 -0.49 -19.60 25.56
CA LYS A 166 0.90 -20.02 25.32
C LYS A 166 1.03 -21.31 24.49
N ASP A 167 0.07 -22.20 24.66
CA ASP A 167 0.04 -23.54 24.07
C ASP A 167 -1.05 -23.71 23.01
N LEU A 168 -1.75 -22.63 22.64
CA LEU A 168 -2.72 -22.67 21.55
C LEU A 168 -1.99 -22.78 20.22
N GLU A 169 -2.12 -23.91 19.54
CA GLU A 169 -1.66 -24.12 18.16
C GLU A 169 -2.76 -23.87 17.12
N VAL A 170 -4.01 -23.85 17.59
CA VAL A 170 -5.20 -23.47 16.84
C VAL A 170 -6.09 -22.61 17.74
N PRO A 171 -6.88 -21.69 17.16
CA PRO A 171 -7.85 -20.91 17.92
C PRO A 171 -8.93 -21.85 18.51
N PRO A 172 -9.43 -21.59 19.73
CA PRO A 172 -10.50 -22.40 20.32
C PRO A 172 -11.84 -22.25 19.60
N GLU A 173 -12.74 -23.19 19.84
CA GLU A 173 -14.14 -23.16 19.38
C GLU A 173 -14.23 -23.00 17.85
N THR A 174 -15.07 -22.09 17.37
CA THR A 174 -15.26 -21.75 15.96
C THR A 174 -14.49 -20.47 15.56
N ALA A 175 -13.54 -20.02 16.38
CA ALA A 175 -12.73 -18.85 16.09
C ALA A 175 -11.68 -19.14 15.01
N ASP A 176 -11.29 -18.12 14.25
CA ASP A 176 -10.15 -18.17 13.33
C ASP A 176 -8.96 -17.33 13.83
N THR A 177 -9.21 -16.44 14.78
CA THR A 177 -8.23 -15.48 15.29
C THR A 177 -8.30 -15.43 16.80
N THR A 178 -7.16 -15.57 17.48
CA THR A 178 -7.09 -15.22 18.90
C THR A 178 -6.67 -13.76 19.06
N ILE A 179 -7.28 -13.05 20.01
CA ILE A 179 -6.98 -11.65 20.30
C ILE A 179 -6.49 -11.46 21.73
N SER A 180 -5.58 -10.52 21.95
CA SER A 180 -5.17 -10.15 23.30
C SER A 180 -6.30 -9.49 24.09
N PRO A 181 -6.28 -9.52 25.43
CA PRO A 181 -7.28 -8.86 26.28
C PRO A 181 -7.49 -7.36 25.99
N ASN A 182 -6.43 -6.66 25.59
CA ASN A 182 -6.47 -5.24 25.25
C ASN A 182 -6.85 -4.97 23.78
N GLY A 183 -7.18 -6.01 23.01
CA GLY A 183 -7.57 -5.90 21.60
C GLY A 183 -6.46 -5.51 20.63
N ARG A 184 -5.20 -5.46 21.08
CA ARG A 184 -4.06 -4.97 20.28
C ARG A 184 -3.32 -6.03 19.49
N VAL A 185 -3.42 -7.30 19.87
CA VAL A 185 -2.71 -8.39 19.19
C VAL A 185 -3.72 -9.33 18.58
N TYR A 186 -3.52 -9.62 17.30
CA TYR A 186 -4.27 -10.60 16.52
C TYR A 186 -3.31 -11.72 16.14
N VAL A 187 -3.63 -12.96 16.47
CA VAL A 187 -2.80 -14.12 16.12
C VAL A 187 -3.49 -14.95 15.06
N LYS A 188 -2.78 -15.18 13.95
CA LYS A 188 -3.23 -16.02 12.84
C LYS A 188 -2.38 -17.29 12.78
N TYR A 189 -3.05 -18.41 12.55
CA TYR A 189 -2.46 -19.75 12.61
C TYR A 189 -2.25 -20.36 11.22
N ASN A 190 -2.92 -19.82 10.21
CA ASN A 190 -2.82 -20.24 8.82
C ASN A 190 -2.14 -19.13 7.99
N ASP A 191 -1.15 -19.53 7.19
CA ASP A 191 -0.30 -18.63 6.40
C ASP A 191 -1.05 -17.90 5.27
N TYR A 192 -2.21 -18.41 4.86
CA TYR A 192 -3.04 -17.81 3.81
C TYR A 192 -4.16 -16.91 4.36
N GLU A 193 -4.22 -16.69 5.66
CA GLU A 193 -5.17 -15.77 6.27
C GLU A 193 -4.62 -14.34 6.40
N PHE A 194 -3.45 -14.08 5.84
CA PHE A 194 -2.87 -12.76 5.72
C PHE A 194 -2.04 -12.65 4.44
N CYS A 195 -1.91 -11.43 3.92
CA CYS A 195 -1.07 -11.13 2.77
C CYS A 195 -0.26 -9.86 3.06
N PRO A 196 1.08 -9.93 3.08
CA PRO A 196 1.93 -8.75 3.11
C PRO A 196 1.70 -7.89 1.86
N MET A 197 1.46 -6.60 2.07
CA MET A 197 1.19 -5.63 1.00
C MET A 197 2.33 -4.62 0.86
N PHE A 198 2.90 -4.19 1.99
CA PHE A 198 3.98 -3.20 2.02
C PHE A 198 5.01 -3.53 3.10
N VAL A 199 6.22 -3.02 2.90
CA VAL A 199 7.32 -3.05 3.87
C VAL A 199 7.78 -1.62 4.09
N VAL A 200 7.70 -1.17 5.33
CA VAL A 200 8.17 0.15 5.76
C VAL A 200 9.48 -0.05 6.50
N TYR A 201 10.55 0.52 5.97
CA TYR A 201 11.89 0.49 6.54
C TYR A 201 12.06 1.69 7.45
N TYR A 202 12.61 1.47 8.63
CA TYR A 202 12.90 2.51 9.60
C TYR A 202 14.03 2.08 10.52
N ARG A 203 14.63 3.05 11.19
CA ARG A 203 15.59 2.81 12.28
C ARG A 203 14.91 2.99 13.63
N CYS A 204 15.22 2.09 14.56
CA CYS A 204 14.80 2.23 15.96
C CYS A 204 15.90 1.69 16.84
N LYS A 205 16.55 2.60 17.55
CA LYS A 205 17.51 2.25 18.58
C LYS A 205 16.78 1.86 19.85
N HIS A 206 17.51 1.23 20.77
CA HIS A 206 16.94 0.85 22.06
C HIS A 206 16.53 2.09 22.88
N GLU A 207 17.24 3.20 22.73
CA GLU A 207 16.91 4.46 23.42
C GLU A 207 15.58 5.03 22.95
N ASP A 208 15.21 4.81 21.68
CA ASP A 208 13.97 5.34 21.12
C ASP A 208 12.73 4.66 21.72
N LEU A 209 12.87 3.49 22.35
CA LEU A 209 11.78 2.80 23.04
C LEU A 209 11.17 3.61 24.18
N CYS A 210 11.92 4.55 24.77
CA CYS A 210 11.38 5.40 25.83
C CYS A 210 10.31 6.37 25.32
N GLN A 211 10.24 6.59 23.99
CA GLN A 211 9.22 7.43 23.35
C GLN A 211 7.91 6.66 23.09
N SER A 212 7.92 5.33 23.28
CA SER A 212 6.72 4.51 23.10
C SER A 212 5.67 4.80 24.16
N ARG A 213 4.39 4.87 23.77
CA ARG A 213 3.27 4.99 24.72
C ARG A 213 3.10 3.77 25.62
N TYR A 214 3.75 2.67 25.24
CA TYR A 214 3.76 1.41 25.99
C TYR A 214 4.95 1.29 26.93
N PHE A 215 5.87 2.27 26.92
CA PHE A 215 6.96 2.36 27.87
C PHE A 215 6.44 2.76 29.24
N ASN A 216 6.17 1.75 30.07
CA ASN A 216 6.01 1.94 31.49
C ASN A 216 7.35 1.59 32.12
N GLY A 217 8.09 2.55 32.70
CA GLY A 217 9.46 2.35 33.24
C GLY A 217 9.65 1.19 34.24
N LYS A 218 8.56 0.53 34.66
CA LYS A 218 8.51 -0.71 35.47
C LYS A 218 8.46 -2.02 34.65
N ASN A 219 7.99 -1.96 33.40
CA ASN A 219 7.71 -3.09 32.49
C ASN A 219 8.37 -2.93 31.11
N GLY A 220 9.32 -2.00 30.95
CA GLY A 220 10.18 -1.97 29.77
C GLY A 220 10.89 -3.31 29.58
N PRO A 221 11.58 -3.56 28.46
CA PRO A 221 12.35 -4.78 28.21
C PRO A 221 13.58 -4.94 29.16
N GLN A 222 13.43 -4.61 30.44
CA GLN A 222 14.37 -4.83 31.54
C GLN A 222 14.61 -6.32 31.82
N SER A 223 13.78 -7.24 31.33
CA SER A 223 14.11 -8.68 31.42
C SER A 223 15.22 -9.13 30.45
N ILE A 224 15.76 -8.22 29.61
CA ILE A 224 16.90 -8.48 28.71
C ILE A 224 18.12 -7.62 29.09
N VAL A 225 17.95 -6.61 29.95
CA VAL A 225 19.06 -5.76 30.42
C VAL A 225 19.78 -6.45 31.59
N GLY A 226 20.69 -7.36 31.25
CA GLY A 226 21.82 -7.63 32.12
C GLY A 226 22.60 -6.34 32.36
N LYS A 227 22.47 -5.78 33.57
CA LYS A 227 23.46 -4.95 34.29
C LYS A 227 24.25 -3.88 33.50
N ALA A 228 23.69 -3.21 32.50
CA ALA A 228 24.29 -1.98 31.98
C ALA A 228 23.60 -0.77 32.59
N LYS A 229 24.19 -0.20 33.66
CA LYS A 229 23.85 1.15 34.14
C LYS A 229 24.31 2.15 33.08
N ILE A 230 23.50 2.40 32.06
CA ILE A 230 23.71 3.50 31.13
C ILE A 230 23.26 4.77 31.86
N LYS A 231 24.22 5.57 32.34
CA LYS A 231 23.95 6.96 32.72
C LYS A 231 23.57 7.70 31.45
N TYR A 232 22.29 8.02 31.32
CA TYR A 232 21.78 8.89 30.29
C TYR A 232 22.39 10.28 30.48
N VAL A 233 23.28 10.68 29.57
CA VAL A 233 23.67 12.08 29.38
C VAL A 233 22.99 12.51 28.09
N PRO A 234 22.08 13.49 28.11
CA PRO A 234 21.51 14.03 26.89
C PRO A 234 22.62 14.76 26.12
N VAL A 235 23.27 14.07 25.21
CA VAL A 235 24.09 14.72 24.20
C VAL A 235 23.12 15.26 23.15
N VAL A 236 22.83 16.56 23.25
CA VAL A 236 22.20 17.30 22.15
C VAL A 236 23.23 17.33 21.03
N ASP A 237 23.15 16.36 20.13
CA ASP A 237 24.04 16.26 18.98
C ASP A 237 23.60 17.30 17.94
N THR A 238 24.15 18.52 18.08
CA THR A 238 23.86 19.69 17.24
C THR A 238 24.09 19.39 15.75
N LYS A 239 24.93 18.42 15.41
CA LYS A 239 25.14 17.97 14.02
C LYS A 239 23.92 17.22 13.47
N LEU A 240 23.27 16.39 14.29
CA LEU A 240 22.08 15.65 13.88
C LEU A 240 20.87 16.58 13.69
N GLN A 241 20.79 17.65 14.46
CA GLN A 241 19.73 18.64 14.35
C GLN A 241 19.86 19.46 13.05
N LYS A 242 21.07 19.93 12.74
CA LYS A 242 21.36 20.60 11.47
C LYS A 242 21.05 19.71 10.26
N GLN A 243 21.38 18.43 10.31
CA GLN A 243 21.09 17.47 9.24
C GLN A 243 19.58 17.13 9.11
N LYS A 244 18.78 17.34 10.17
CA LYS A 244 17.31 17.24 10.08
C LYS A 244 16.72 18.47 9.40
N GLU A 245 17.22 19.65 9.72
CA GLU A 245 16.78 20.91 9.11
C GLU A 245 17.11 20.94 7.61
N GLU A 246 18.32 20.54 7.21
CA GLU A 246 18.71 20.44 5.80
C GLU A 246 17.81 19.48 5.01
N ARG A 247 17.53 18.29 5.56
CA ARG A 247 16.63 17.32 4.91
C ARG A 247 15.19 17.80 4.84
N GLN A 248 14.70 18.52 5.85
CA GLN A 248 13.37 19.14 5.80
C GLN A 248 13.29 20.22 4.72
N GLN A 249 14.33 21.03 4.57
CA GLN A 249 14.42 22.03 3.51
C GLN A 249 14.48 21.38 2.12
N GLU A 250 15.27 20.33 1.94
CA GLU A 250 15.31 19.57 0.67
C GLU A 250 13.95 18.96 0.32
N GLN A 251 13.25 18.38 1.30
CA GLN A 251 11.91 17.83 1.10
C GLN A 251 10.90 18.92 0.73
N GLN A 252 10.96 20.08 1.37
CA GLN A 252 10.10 21.21 1.03
C GLN A 252 10.38 21.71 -0.40
N LEU A 253 11.64 21.82 -0.79
CA LEU A 253 12.03 22.22 -2.13
C LEU A 253 11.56 21.21 -3.19
N LEU A 254 11.71 19.92 -2.91
CA LEU A 254 11.24 18.86 -3.81
C LEU A 254 9.71 18.88 -3.97
N LYS A 255 8.97 19.09 -2.87
CA LYS A 255 7.51 19.27 -2.91
C LYS A 255 7.11 20.45 -3.79
N GLN A 256 7.79 21.60 -3.65
CA GLN A 256 7.55 22.77 -4.49
C GLN A 256 7.85 22.48 -5.97
N GLN A 257 8.94 21.76 -6.28
CA GLN A 257 9.26 21.38 -7.66
C GLN A 257 8.22 20.44 -8.27
N ILE A 258 7.75 19.45 -7.51
CA ILE A 258 6.70 18.52 -7.98
C ILE A 258 5.40 19.28 -8.23
N GLN A 259 5.01 20.15 -7.30
CA GLN A 259 3.82 20.98 -7.45
C GLN A 259 3.90 21.88 -8.69
N TRP A 260 5.05 22.51 -8.91
CA TRP A 260 5.29 23.36 -10.07
C TRP A 260 5.20 22.57 -11.39
N LYS A 261 5.81 21.38 -11.45
CA LYS A 261 5.71 20.49 -12.62
C LYS A 261 4.27 20.04 -12.88
N SER A 262 3.52 19.73 -11.82
CA SER A 262 2.11 19.37 -11.93
C SER A 262 1.26 20.51 -12.51
N GLN A 263 1.48 21.74 -12.04
CA GLN A 263 0.79 22.93 -12.56
C GLN A 263 1.11 23.16 -14.04
N GLN A 264 2.38 23.05 -14.44
CA GLN A 264 2.77 23.17 -15.85
C GLN A 264 2.09 22.11 -16.73
N GLN A 265 1.99 20.87 -16.24
CA GLN A 265 1.35 19.79 -16.99
C GLN A 265 -0.16 20.01 -17.11
N GLU A 266 -0.80 20.52 -16.06
CA GLU A 266 -2.23 20.87 -16.08
C GLU A 266 -2.51 22.02 -17.06
N GLU A 267 -1.66 23.06 -17.06
CA GLU A 267 -1.77 24.18 -17.98
C GLU A 267 -1.62 23.72 -19.45
N GLN A 268 -0.65 22.85 -19.73
CA GLN A 268 -0.50 22.24 -21.06
C GLN A 268 -1.75 21.42 -21.46
N ARG A 269 -2.36 20.69 -20.54
CA ARG A 269 -3.60 19.95 -20.81
C ARG A 269 -4.77 20.88 -21.12
N LEU A 270 -4.90 21.99 -20.38
CA LEU A 270 -5.94 22.99 -20.64
C LEU A 270 -5.73 23.67 -21.99
N GLN A 271 -4.50 24.02 -22.36
CA GLN A 271 -4.18 24.57 -23.68
C GLN A 271 -4.51 23.58 -24.81
N GLN A 272 -4.19 22.30 -24.63
CA GLN A 272 -4.55 21.26 -25.60
C GLN A 272 -6.06 21.08 -25.73
N GLU A 273 -6.79 21.11 -24.62
CA GLU A 273 -8.24 21.03 -24.62
C GLU A 273 -8.89 22.23 -25.32
N GLN A 274 -8.42 23.43 -25.02
CA GLN A 274 -8.87 24.65 -25.69
C GLN A 274 -8.62 24.57 -27.20
N LYS A 275 -7.44 24.12 -27.61
CA LYS A 275 -7.13 23.89 -29.02
C LYS A 275 -8.05 22.86 -29.67
N ARG A 276 -8.36 21.75 -28.98
CA ARG A 276 -9.33 20.76 -29.46
C ARG A 276 -10.72 21.38 -29.67
N GLN A 277 -11.16 22.20 -28.73
CA GLN A 277 -12.46 22.88 -28.83
C GLN A 277 -12.49 23.90 -29.98
N GLU A 278 -11.41 24.66 -30.18
CA GLU A 278 -11.28 25.58 -31.31
C GLU A 278 -11.27 24.83 -32.65
N ASP A 279 -10.54 23.72 -32.75
CA ASP A 279 -10.50 22.88 -33.95
C ASP A 279 -11.88 22.27 -34.24
N GLN A 280 -12.58 21.80 -33.20
CA GLN A 280 -13.95 21.29 -33.32
C GLN A 280 -14.92 22.38 -33.79
N TRP A 281 -14.82 23.58 -33.23
CA TRP A 281 -15.63 24.73 -33.64
C TRP A 281 -15.36 25.13 -35.09
N ARG A 282 -14.09 25.20 -35.51
CA ARG A 282 -13.68 25.47 -36.90
C ARG A 282 -14.25 24.44 -37.86
N TRP A 283 -14.23 23.15 -37.47
CA TRP A 283 -14.79 22.07 -38.27
C TRP A 283 -16.30 22.20 -38.44
N GLN A 284 -17.04 22.45 -37.34
CA GLN A 284 -18.49 22.67 -37.39
C GLN A 284 -18.86 23.88 -38.26
N TRP A 285 -18.11 24.98 -38.11
CA TRP A 285 -18.32 26.18 -38.92
C TRP A 285 -18.14 25.90 -40.42
N LYS A 286 -17.11 25.11 -40.78
CA LYS A 286 -16.86 24.73 -42.18
C LYS A 286 -18.01 23.88 -42.75
N LEU A 287 -18.52 22.91 -41.99
CA LEU A 287 -19.68 22.12 -42.39
C LEU A 287 -20.91 22.98 -42.63
N GLN A 288 -21.17 23.96 -41.74
CA GLN A 288 -22.28 24.89 -41.90
C GLN A 288 -22.16 25.72 -43.18
N GLN A 289 -20.94 26.15 -43.52
CA GLN A 289 -20.68 26.88 -44.78
C GLN A 289 -20.93 26.01 -46.01
N GLU A 290 -20.46 24.76 -46.00
CA GLU A 290 -20.70 23.82 -47.11
C GLU A 290 -22.19 23.51 -47.29
N GLU A 291 -22.93 23.34 -46.19
CA GLU A 291 -24.38 23.16 -46.21
C GLU A 291 -25.11 24.39 -46.77
N ASN A 292 -24.75 25.59 -46.32
CA ASN A 292 -25.32 26.84 -46.82
C ASN A 292 -25.06 27.01 -48.33
N GLN A 293 -23.86 26.71 -48.80
CA GLN A 293 -23.53 26.74 -50.24
C GLN A 293 -24.32 25.70 -51.03
N ARG A 294 -24.57 24.51 -50.47
CA ARG A 294 -25.41 23.49 -51.10
C ARG A 294 -26.86 23.96 -51.22
N LEU A 295 -27.43 24.57 -50.18
CA LEU A 295 -28.78 25.11 -50.20
C LEU A 295 -28.94 26.24 -51.22
N GLN A 296 -27.94 27.13 -51.34
CA GLN A 296 -27.94 28.19 -52.36
C GLN A 296 -27.94 27.63 -53.78
N ARG A 297 -27.15 26.58 -54.04
CA ARG A 297 -27.13 25.90 -55.35
C ARG A 297 -28.50 25.30 -55.69
N ILE A 298 -29.12 24.59 -54.74
CA ILE A 298 -30.47 24.03 -54.92
C ILE A 298 -31.49 25.14 -55.24
N GLN A 299 -31.45 26.26 -54.53
CA GLN A 299 -32.34 27.39 -54.81
C GLN A 299 -32.10 28.04 -56.19
N GLN A 300 -30.84 28.13 -56.63
CA GLN A 300 -30.51 28.64 -57.97
C GLN A 300 -31.03 27.70 -59.07
N GLU A 301 -30.85 26.39 -58.91
CA GLU A 301 -31.37 25.37 -59.85
C GLU A 301 -32.90 25.42 -59.94
N GLN A 302 -33.60 25.51 -58.80
CA GLN A 302 -35.05 25.66 -58.78
C GLN A 302 -35.53 26.91 -59.51
N ARG A 303 -34.85 28.05 -59.34
CA ARG A 303 -35.18 29.29 -60.07
C ARG A 303 -34.96 29.15 -61.58
N GLN A 304 -33.88 28.51 -62.01
CA GLN A 304 -33.63 28.25 -63.43
C GLN A 304 -34.69 27.32 -64.04
N GLN A 305 -35.09 26.27 -63.33
CA GLN A 305 -36.17 25.38 -63.78
C GLN A 305 -37.51 26.13 -63.92
N GLN A 306 -37.85 27.01 -62.99
CA GLN A 306 -39.06 27.84 -63.09
C GLN A 306 -39.02 28.80 -64.29
N GLN A 307 -37.86 29.43 -64.55
CA GLN A 307 -37.68 30.28 -65.73
C GLN A 307 -37.82 29.50 -67.04
N ASN A 308 -37.24 28.29 -67.11
CA ASN A 308 -37.35 27.42 -68.28
C ASN A 308 -38.79 26.94 -68.53
N ASN A 309 -39.53 26.61 -67.46
CA ASN A 309 -40.93 26.19 -67.58
C ASN A 309 -41.86 27.33 -68.02
N ASN A 310 -41.59 28.56 -67.59
CA ASN A 310 -42.39 29.73 -67.98
C ASN A 310 -42.06 30.25 -69.39
N GLY A 311 -40.91 29.89 -69.97
CA GLY A 311 -40.52 30.25 -71.34
C GLY A 311 -41.16 29.40 -72.45
N CYS A 312 -41.88 28.32 -72.11
CA CYS A 312 -42.46 27.36 -73.07
C CYS A 312 -43.98 27.56 -73.29
N LEU A 313 -44.48 28.79 -73.12
CA LEU A 313 -45.90 29.15 -73.23
C LEU A 313 -46.10 30.34 -74.19
N ILE A 314 -45.53 30.23 -75.40
CA ILE A 314 -45.87 31.09 -76.55
C ILE A 314 -46.00 30.18 -77.78
N LEU A 315 -47.21 29.69 -78.03
CA LEU A 315 -47.72 29.29 -79.35
C LEU A 315 -49.21 29.58 -79.41
#